data_AF-A0A948C5N2-F1
#
_entry.id   AF-A0A948C5N2-F1
#
_cell.length_a   1.000
_cell.length_b   1.000
_cell.length_c   1.000
_cell.angle_alpha   90.00
_cell.angle_beta   90.00
_cell.angle_gamma   90.00
#
_symmetry.space_group_name_H-M   'P 1'
#
loop_
_entity.id
_entity.type
_entity.pdbx_description
1 polymer ?
#
loop_
_entity_poly.entity_id
_entity_poly.type
_entity_poly.pdbx_seq_one_letter_code
_entity_poly.pdbx_strand_id
1 'polypeptide(L)' 'MENDTGEMHDLDGNTIEDVIPYLKENLDLFLMTHEGKILSVLLPATINYKITSTVPGVK' A
#
# COMPACT_ATOMS: atom_id res chain seq x y z
N MET A 1 1.26 -6.78 -7.80
CA MET A 1 0.87 -7.36 -9.09
C MET A 1 0.12 -6.29 -9.84
N GLU A 2 0.50 -6.02 -11.08
CA GLU A 2 -0.25 -5.11 -11.93
C GLU A 2 -1.54 -5.81 -12.40
N ASN A 3 -2.69 -5.16 -12.22
CA ASN A 3 -4.00 -5.77 -12.46
C ASN A 3 -4.29 -6.04 -13.94
N ASP A 4 -3.66 -5.31 -14.86
CA ASP A 4 -3.93 -5.41 -16.31
C ASP A 4 -3.05 -6.45 -17.00
N THR A 5 -1.76 -6.52 -16.65
CA THR A 5 -0.75 -7.37 -17.30
C THR A 5 -0.45 -8.65 -16.52
N GLY A 6 -0.75 -8.64 -15.21
CA GLY A 6 -0.34 -9.68 -14.27
C GLY A 6 1.15 -9.63 -13.90
N GLU A 7 1.88 -8.59 -14.31
CA GLU A 7 3.29 -8.44 -13.98
C GLU A 7 3.51 -8.24 -12.47
N MET A 8 4.63 -8.76 -11.98
CA MET A 8 5.07 -8.56 -10.60
C MET A 8 6.23 -7.57 -10.58
N HIS A 9 6.08 -6.51 -9.80
CA HIS A 9 7.11 -5.51 -9.59
C HIS A 9 7.63 -5.60 -8.16
N ASP A 10 8.95 -5.64 -8.03
CA ASP A 10 9.62 -5.49 -6.73
C ASP A 10 9.69 -4.02 -6.33
N LEU A 11 9.39 -3.73 -5.07
CA LEU A 11 9.42 -2.39 -4.50
C LEU A 11 10.58 -2.28 -3.50
N ASP A 12 11.40 -1.24 -3.65
CA ASP A 12 12.41 -0.90 -2.64
C ASP A 12 11.73 -0.22 -1.45
N GLY A 13 11.85 -0.80 -0.26
CA GLY A 13 11.24 -0.29 0.98
C GLY A 13 11.65 1.14 1.32
N ASN A 14 12.86 1.57 0.93
CA ASN A 14 13.31 2.95 1.16
C ASN A 14 12.53 3.98 0.32
N THR A 15 11.97 3.57 -0.81
CA THR A 15 11.22 4.45 -1.72
C THR A 15 9.77 4.67 -1.26
N ILE A 16 9.27 3.83 -0.35
CA ILE A 16 7.86 3.78 0.06
C ILE A 16 7.69 3.77 1.58
N GLU A 17 8.68 4.24 2.33
CA GLU A 17 8.76 4.11 3.79
C GLU A 17 7.51 4.67 4.51
N ASP A 18 6.97 5.78 4.00
CA ASP A 18 5.79 6.47 4.51
C ASP A 18 4.49 5.68 4.33
N VAL A 19 4.40 4.84 3.29
CA VAL A 19 3.21 4.04 2.99
C VAL A 19 3.25 2.62 3.56
N ILE A 20 4.44 2.09 3.92
CA ILE A 20 4.62 0.73 4.48
C ILE A 20 3.62 0.41 5.60
N PRO A 21 3.39 1.28 6.61
CA PRO A 21 2.48 0.98 7.71
C PRO A 21 1.02 0.75 7.29
N TYR A 22 0.65 1.19 6.09
CA TYR A 22 -0.70 1.14 5.56
C TYR A 22 -0.89 0.02 4.53
N LEU A 23 0.15 -0.72 4.17
CA LEU A 23 0.00 -1.82 3.22
C LEU A 23 -0.80 -2.97 3.84
N LYS A 24 -1.66 -3.57 3.02
CA LYS A 24 -2.48 -4.74 3.36
C LYS A 24 -2.45 -5.70 2.17
N GLU A 25 -2.53 -7.00 2.46
CA GLU A 25 -2.70 -8.00 1.41
C GLU A 25 -3.92 -7.69 0.53
N ASN A 26 -3.75 -7.83 -0.78
CA ASN A 26 -4.78 -7.54 -1.79
C ASN A 26 -5.33 -6.10 -1.73
N LEU A 27 -4.52 -5.13 -1.29
CA LEU A 27 -4.85 -3.71 -1.39
C LEU A 27 -4.59 -3.21 -2.82
N ASP A 28 -5.63 -2.73 -3.49
CA ASP A 28 -5.48 -2.00 -4.74
C ASP A 28 -4.81 -0.63 -4.49
N LEU A 29 -3.77 -0.35 -5.26
CA LEU A 29 -2.95 0.85 -5.18
C LEU A 29 -2.46 1.24 -6.56
N PHE A 30 -1.92 2.45 -6.69
CA PHE A 30 -1.34 2.94 -7.94
C PHE A 30 0.17 3.06 -7.81
N LEU A 31 0.90 2.54 -8.79
CA LEU A 31 2.35 2.74 -8.91
C LEU A 31 2.62 4.00 -9.71
N MET A 32 3.45 4.89 -9.17
CA MET A 32 4.01 6.01 -9.94
C MET A 32 5.32 5.56 -10.55
N THR A 33 5.34 5.44 -11.88
CA THR A 33 6.52 5.01 -12.63
C THR A 33 7.00 6.09 -13.59
N HIS A 34 8.31 6.14 -13.80
CA HIS A 34 8.94 7.00 -14.80
C HIS A 34 10.10 6.23 -15.43
N GLU A 35 10.08 6.09 -16.77
CA GLU A 35 11.10 5.36 -17.53
C GLU A 35 11.39 3.94 -17.00
N GLY A 36 10.33 3.23 -16.58
CA GLY A 36 10.44 1.87 -16.03
C GLY A 36 10.95 1.80 -14.59
N LYS A 37 11.27 2.93 -13.96
CA LYS A 37 11.62 3.01 -12.54
C LYS A 37 10.40 3.40 -11.71
N ILE A 38 10.19 2.71 -10.60
CA ILE A 38 9.15 3.04 -9.62
C ILE A 38 9.65 4.20 -8.76
N LEU A 39 8.86 5.27 -8.69
CA LEU A 39 9.16 6.48 -7.94
C LEU A 39 8.41 6.54 -6.62
N SER A 40 7.16 6.08 -6.60
CA SER A 40 6.30 6.15 -5.42
C SER A 40 5.07 5.24 -5.57
N VAL A 41 4.33 5.10 -4.48
CA VAL A 41 3.08 4.33 -4.38
C VAL A 41 1.99 5.26 -3.86
N LEU A 42 0.89 5.33 -4.61
CA LEU A 42 -0.31 6.07 -4.22
C LEU A 42 -1.33 5.12 -3.59
N LEU A 43 -1.57 5.33 -2.30
CA LEU A 43 -2.64 4.65 -1.56
C LEU A 43 -4.01 5.22 -1.93
N PRO A 44 -5.09 4.42 -1.81
CA PRO A 44 -6.44 4.95 -1.91
C PRO A 44 -6.72 5.93 -0.76
N ALA A 45 -7.68 6.84 -0.97
CA ALA A 45 -8.01 7.89 0.00
C ALA A 45 -8.46 7.35 1.37
N THR A 46 -9.04 6.15 1.41
CA THR A 46 -9.51 5.51 2.63
C THR A 46 -9.13 4.03 2.61
N ILE A 47 -8.62 3.52 3.73
CA ILE A 47 -8.32 2.10 3.93
C ILE A 47 -9.06 1.60 5.17
N ASN A 48 -9.65 0.41 5.07
CA ASN A 48 -10.36 -0.22 6.18
C ASN A 48 -9.48 -1.29 6.85
N TYR A 49 -9.24 -1.10 8.16
CA TYR A 49 -8.54 -2.06 9.00
C TYR A 49 -9.44 -2.62 10.10
N LYS A 50 -9.07 -3.81 10.57
CA LYS A 50 -9.63 -4.40 11.78
C LYS A 50 -8.71 -4.07 12.95
N ILE A 51 -9.25 -3.45 13.99
CA ILE A 51 -8.53 -3.25 15.25
C ILE A 51 -8.24 -4.63 15.86
N THR A 52 -6.97 -4.92 16.13
CA THR A 52 -6.54 -6.19 16.74
C THR A 52 -6.46 -6.10 18.26
N SER A 53 -6.17 -4.92 18.80
CA SER A 53 -6.11 -4.65 20.23
C SER A 53 -6.39 -3.18 20.51
N THR A 54 -7.18 -2.92 21.55
CA THR A 54 -7.47 -1.57 22.08
C THR A 54 -7.97 -1.69 23.51
N VAL A 55 -7.98 -0.59 24.24
CA VAL A 55 -8.61 -0.51 25.56
C VAL A 55 -10.14 -0.60 25.45
N PRO A 56 -10.86 -1.09 26.48
CA PRO A 56 -12.32 -1.14 26.46
C PRO A 56 -12.93 0.24 26.22
N GLY A 57 -13.96 0.31 25.37
CA GLY A 57 -14.70 1.54 25.14
C GLY A 57 -15.46 1.98 26.40
N VAL A 58 -15.43 3.29 26.69
CA VAL A 58 -16.26 3.90 27.73
C VAL A 58 -17.67 4.10 27.17
N LYS A 59 -18.69 3.87 28.00
CA LYS A 59 -20.11 4.06 27.65
C LYS A 59 -20.53 5.51 27.71
#